data_AF-A0A1W1CZ94-F1
#
_entry.id   AF-A0A1W1CZ94-F1
#
_cell.length_a   1.000
_cell.length_b   1.000
_cell.length_c   1.000
_cell.angle_alpha   90.00
_cell.angle_beta   90.00
_cell.angle_gamma   90.00
#
_symmetry.space_group_name_H-M   'P 1'
#
loop_
_entity.id
_entity.type
_entity.pdbx_description
1 polymer ?
#
loop_
_entity_poly.entity_id
_entity_poly.type
_entity_poly.pdbx_seq_one_letter_code
_entity_poly.pdbx_strand_id
1 'polypeptide(L)'
;MPVYKENKRRKGFTLIELLIVIFIVGIVYGLGFSKIEINKSEAKALTPLNLKSVLLKSGLFNKKATLLCINNCKSCFLRKNLGEEYQDYESGIDLQNIKAYTIDKSDTLVRLRYERYKDEPICLKIDFYPNGSSTQLILKDQKGSYFLPSYFEEPQKFESVEDAKDYWLEHSKLVSDNGEFY
;
A
#
# COMPACT_ATOMS: atom_id res chain seq x y z
N MET A 1 1.11 67.56 -49.13
CA MET A 1 1.91 66.83 -48.13
C MET A 1 1.78 65.34 -48.38
N PRO A 2 2.85 64.59 -48.72
CA PRO A 2 2.76 63.14 -48.81
C PRO A 2 3.01 62.49 -47.44
N VAL A 3 2.16 61.55 -47.06
CA VAL A 3 2.29 60.72 -45.86
C VAL A 3 3.15 59.50 -46.21
N TYR A 4 4.31 59.39 -45.57
CA TYR A 4 5.22 58.26 -45.77
C TYR A 4 4.74 57.06 -44.92
N LYS A 5 4.43 55.94 -45.57
CA LYS A 5 3.97 54.71 -44.90
C LYS A 5 5.18 53.83 -44.57
N GLU A 6 5.54 53.72 -43.29
CA GLU A 6 6.60 52.81 -42.84
C GLU A 6 6.17 51.36 -43.02
N ASN A 7 6.79 50.66 -43.98
CA ASN A 7 6.67 49.21 -44.11
C ASN A 7 7.52 48.52 -43.03
N LYS A 8 6.91 48.15 -41.90
CA LYS A 8 7.51 47.20 -40.95
C LYS A 8 7.65 45.84 -41.62
N ARG A 9 8.85 45.53 -42.12
CA ARG A 9 9.22 44.18 -42.58
C ARG A 9 9.04 43.20 -41.41
N ARG A 10 8.07 42.29 -41.53
CA ARG A 10 7.97 41.13 -40.63
C ARG A 10 9.15 40.23 -40.93
N LYS A 11 10.09 40.11 -39.99
CA LYS A 11 11.19 39.15 -40.09
C LYS A 11 10.60 37.74 -39.94
N GLY A 12 10.62 36.97 -41.03
CA GLY A 12 10.29 35.55 -40.99
C GLY A 12 11.44 34.78 -40.37
N PHE A 13 11.12 33.70 -39.66
CA PHE A 13 12.10 32.75 -39.18
C PHE A 13 12.88 32.17 -40.36
N THR A 14 14.19 32.07 -40.22
CA THR A 14 15.03 31.41 -41.23
C THR A 14 14.82 29.88 -41.16
N LEU A 15 15.04 29.18 -42.29
CA LEU A 15 14.94 27.72 -42.35
C LEU A 15 15.86 27.03 -41.33
N ILE A 16 17.05 27.60 -41.10
CA ILE A 16 18.02 27.07 -40.15
C ILE A 16 17.57 27.27 -38.70
N GLU A 17 16.98 28.41 -38.36
CA GLU A 17 16.42 28.65 -37.02
C GLU A 17 15.26 27.69 -36.72
N LEU A 18 14.41 27.41 -37.70
CA LEU A 18 13.30 26.47 -37.53
C LEU A 18 13.81 25.05 -37.23
N LEU A 19 14.86 24.60 -37.92
CA LEU A 19 15.46 23.29 -37.71
C LEU A 19 16.05 23.16 -36.30
N ILE A 20 16.75 24.21 -35.82
CA ILE A 20 17.31 24.26 -34.46
C ILE A 20 16.20 24.17 -33.42
N VAL A 21 15.09 24.90 -33.60
CA VAL A 21 13.95 24.85 -32.66
C VAL A 21 13.35 23.44 -32.58
N ILE A 22 13.13 22.77 -33.71
CA ILE A 22 12.58 21.41 -33.73
C ILE A 22 13.53 20.41 -33.05
N PHE A 23 14.84 20.57 -33.25
CA PHE A 23 15.85 19.74 -32.61
C PHE A 23 15.87 19.91 -31.08
N ILE A 24 15.86 21.16 -30.60
CA ILE A 24 15.81 21.46 -29.16
C ILE A 24 14.53 20.92 -28.54
N VAL A 25 13.38 21.14 -29.19
CA VAL A 25 12.08 20.62 -28.73
C VAL A 25 12.11 19.09 -28.64
N GLY A 26 12.70 18.41 -29.63
CA GLY A 26 12.89 16.95 -29.62
C GLY A 26 13.74 16.46 -28.43
N ILE A 27 14.82 17.17 -28.09
CA ILE A 27 15.66 16.86 -26.92
C ILE A 27 14.88 17.09 -25.62
N VAL A 28 14.17 18.23 -25.49
CA VAL A 28 13.40 18.54 -24.27
C VAL A 28 12.27 17.52 -24.07
N TYR A 29 11.58 17.10 -25.13
CA TYR A 29 10.58 16.04 -25.04
C TYR A 29 11.21 14.67 -24.73
N GLY A 30 12.33 14.32 -25.38
CA GLY A 30 13.05 13.08 -25.11
C GLY A 30 13.53 12.98 -23.65
N LEU A 31 14.10 14.06 -23.11
CA LEU A 31 14.55 14.13 -21.72
C LEU A 31 13.39 14.28 -20.72
N GLY A 32 12.30 14.96 -21.11
CA GLY A 32 11.11 15.17 -20.29
C GLY A 32 10.30 13.89 -20.05
N PHE A 33 10.28 12.96 -21.01
CA PHE A 33 9.62 11.65 -20.85
C PHE A 33 10.53 10.58 -20.24
N SER A 34 11.85 10.74 -20.28
CA SER A 34 12.81 9.74 -19.75
C SER A 34 12.89 9.69 -18.22
N LYS A 35 12.15 10.55 -17.49
CA LYS A 35 12.10 10.54 -16.01
C LYS A 35 10.74 10.18 -15.41
N ILE A 36 9.78 9.76 -16.24
CA ILE A 36 8.57 9.11 -15.74
C ILE A 36 8.83 7.60 -15.76
N GLU A 37 9.78 7.16 -14.94
CA GLU A 37 9.75 5.81 -14.43
C GLU A 37 8.57 5.76 -13.46
N ILE A 38 7.39 5.44 -13.99
CA ILE A 38 6.34 4.83 -13.17
C ILE A 38 7.04 3.59 -12.63
N ASN A 39 7.45 3.65 -11.36
CA ASN A 39 7.91 2.52 -10.58
C ASN A 39 6.79 1.47 -10.54
N LYS A 40 6.60 0.73 -11.64
CA LYS A 40 6.15 -0.65 -11.60
C LYS A 40 7.33 -1.44 -11.03
N SER A 41 7.61 -1.19 -9.75
CA SER A 41 8.26 -2.19 -8.92
C SER A 41 7.47 -3.47 -9.17
N GLU A 42 8.12 -4.51 -9.69
CA GLU A 42 7.52 -5.81 -9.91
C GLU A 42 6.64 -6.13 -8.71
N ALA A 43 5.32 -6.12 -8.92
CA ALA A 43 4.37 -6.09 -7.83
C ALA A 43 4.46 -7.46 -7.12
N LYS A 44 5.31 -7.52 -6.09
CA LYS A 44 5.49 -8.72 -5.28
C LYS A 44 4.12 -9.12 -4.76
N ALA A 45 3.77 -10.39 -4.96
CA ALA A 45 2.49 -10.89 -4.50
C ALA A 45 2.33 -10.62 -2.99
N LEU A 46 1.14 -10.19 -2.60
CA LEU A 46 0.79 -9.90 -1.22
C LEU A 46 0.76 -11.22 -0.45
N THR A 47 1.66 -11.37 0.51
CA THR A 47 1.83 -12.53 1.38
C THR A 47 1.68 -12.09 2.83
N PRO A 48 1.44 -13.00 3.79
CA PRO A 48 1.35 -12.64 5.21
C PRO A 48 2.59 -11.87 5.73
N LEU A 49 3.77 -12.18 5.18
CA LEU A 49 5.05 -11.60 5.62
C LEU A 49 5.36 -10.23 5.01
N ASN A 50 4.84 -9.93 3.81
CA ASN A 50 5.14 -8.68 3.11
C ASN A 50 3.94 -7.72 3.06
N LEU A 51 2.77 -8.13 3.59
CA LEU A 51 1.52 -7.39 3.45
C LEU A 51 1.65 -5.93 3.89
N LYS A 52 2.23 -5.70 5.06
CA LYS A 52 2.44 -4.37 5.62
C LYS A 52 3.44 -3.57 4.79
N SER A 53 4.60 -4.14 4.49
CA SER A 53 5.68 -3.43 3.80
C SER A 53 5.32 -3.10 2.35
N VAL A 54 4.61 -3.99 1.64
CA VAL A 54 4.12 -3.75 0.28
C VAL A 54 3.08 -2.63 0.27
N LEU A 55 2.10 -2.67 1.17
CA LEU A 55 1.04 -1.65 1.18
C LEU A 55 1.55 -0.27 1.60
N LEU A 56 2.43 -0.19 2.61
CA LEU A 56 3.02 1.08 3.04
C LEU A 56 3.97 1.69 2.00
N LYS A 57 4.68 0.86 1.23
CA LYS A 57 5.61 1.32 0.17
C LYS A 57 4.92 1.57 -1.16
N SER A 58 3.80 0.88 -1.43
CA SER A 58 2.96 1.20 -2.57
C SER A 58 2.44 2.62 -2.35
N GLY A 59 2.62 3.53 -3.32
CA GLY A 59 2.09 4.90 -3.25
C GLY A 59 0.55 4.99 -3.13
N LEU A 60 -0.11 3.86 -2.87
CA LEU A 60 -1.51 3.70 -2.52
C LEU A 60 -1.80 4.10 -1.07
N PHE A 61 -0.81 4.08 -0.17
CA PHE A 61 -0.99 4.53 1.22
C PHE A 61 -0.88 6.06 1.34
N ASN A 62 -1.92 6.69 1.89
CA ASN A 62 -1.92 8.13 2.18
C ASN A 62 -2.41 8.37 3.61
N LYS A 63 -1.54 8.09 4.59
CA LYS A 63 -1.75 8.18 6.05
C LYS A 63 -2.71 7.16 6.65
N LYS A 64 -3.82 6.84 5.99
CA LYS A 64 -4.72 5.77 6.42
C LYS A 64 -4.94 4.82 5.26
N ALA A 65 -5.29 3.58 5.56
CA ALA A 65 -5.84 2.67 4.59
C ALA A 65 -6.58 1.53 5.28
N THR A 66 -7.56 0.95 4.61
CA THR A 66 -8.13 -0.35 5.01
C THR A 66 -8.01 -1.30 3.85
N LEU A 67 -7.36 -2.44 4.08
CA LEU A 67 -7.39 -3.58 3.19
C LEU A 67 -8.49 -4.53 3.66
N LEU A 68 -9.36 -4.96 2.76
CA LEU A 68 -10.26 -6.08 2.99
C LEU A 68 -10.07 -7.12 1.89
N CYS A 69 -10.28 -8.39 2.22
CA CYS A 69 -10.25 -9.48 1.26
C CYS A 69 -11.50 -10.36 1.39
N ILE A 70 -12.01 -10.82 0.25
CA ILE A 70 -13.17 -11.72 0.11
C ILE A 70 -12.81 -12.92 -0.76
N ASN A 71 -13.78 -13.77 -1.11
CA ASN A 71 -13.60 -14.95 -1.96
C ASN A 71 -12.44 -15.85 -1.52
N ASN A 72 -12.46 -16.28 -0.25
CA ASN A 72 -11.36 -17.04 0.37
C ASN A 72 -9.98 -16.35 0.26
N CYS A 73 -9.98 -15.01 0.34
CA CYS A 73 -8.80 -14.15 0.29
C CYS A 73 -8.06 -14.20 -1.06
N LYS A 74 -8.82 -14.39 -2.15
CA LYS A 74 -8.32 -14.30 -3.53
C LYS A 74 -8.49 -12.91 -4.14
N SER A 75 -9.46 -12.14 -3.64
CA SER A 75 -9.76 -10.79 -4.12
C SER A 75 -9.67 -9.82 -2.95
N CYS A 76 -8.80 -8.83 -3.06
CA CYS A 76 -8.63 -7.81 -2.04
C CYS A 76 -8.97 -6.43 -2.59
N PHE A 77 -9.44 -5.58 -1.71
CA PHE A 77 -9.81 -4.21 -2.00
C PHE A 77 -9.14 -3.29 -1.00
N LEU A 78 -8.75 -2.11 -1.47
CA LEU A 78 -8.09 -1.09 -0.67
C LEU A 78 -8.91 0.21 -0.70
N ARG A 79 -9.09 0.83 0.46
CA ARG A 79 -9.53 2.23 0.56
C ARG A 79 -8.46 3.04 1.28
N LYS A 80 -8.30 4.31 0.96
CA LYS A 80 -7.30 5.19 1.60
C LYS A 80 -7.86 5.96 2.80
N ASN A 81 -9.18 6.12 2.90
CA ASN A 81 -9.76 6.84 4.02
C ASN A 81 -11.17 6.34 4.37
N LEU A 82 -11.62 6.66 5.59
CA LEU A 82 -13.01 6.47 6.01
C LEU A 82 -13.91 7.39 5.17
N GLY A 83 -14.70 6.80 4.27
CA GLY A 83 -15.60 7.52 3.37
C GLY A 83 -15.22 7.42 1.88
N GLU A 84 -14.04 6.91 1.56
CA GLU A 84 -13.68 6.58 0.17
C GLU A 84 -14.17 5.18 -0.21
N GLU A 85 -14.50 5.00 -1.49
CA GLU A 85 -14.86 3.70 -2.03
C GLU A 85 -13.66 2.76 -2.06
N TYR A 86 -13.95 1.47 -1.92
CA TYR A 86 -12.97 0.40 -2.06
C TYR A 86 -12.60 0.22 -3.53
N GLN A 87 -11.30 0.27 -3.81
CA GLN A 87 -10.73 0.01 -5.13
C GLN A 87 -10.13 -1.39 -5.17
N ASP A 88 -10.19 -2.04 -6.32
CA ASP A 88 -9.58 -3.36 -6.53
C ASP A 88 -8.06 -3.29 -6.30
N TYR A 89 -7.51 -4.25 -5.57
CA TYR A 89 -6.07 -4.44 -5.46
C TYR A 89 -5.61 -5.39 -6.57
N GLU A 90 -5.09 -4.83 -7.66
CA GLU A 90 -4.78 -5.56 -8.91
C GLU A 90 -3.46 -6.35 -8.87
N SER A 91 -2.65 -6.20 -7.82
CA SER A 91 -1.37 -6.93 -7.71
C SER A 91 -1.60 -8.38 -7.27
N GLY A 92 -0.61 -9.26 -7.47
CA GLY A 92 -0.73 -10.67 -7.09
C GLY A 92 -1.10 -10.85 -5.60
N ILE A 93 -1.95 -11.83 -5.29
CA ILE A 93 -2.39 -12.14 -3.92
C ILE A 93 -2.10 -13.62 -3.60
N ASP A 94 -1.30 -13.86 -2.57
CA ASP A 94 -1.01 -15.18 -2.00
C ASP A 94 -1.45 -15.22 -0.52
N LEU A 95 -2.76 -15.03 -0.33
CA LEU A 95 -3.43 -15.00 0.98
C LEU A 95 -4.54 -16.06 1.09
N GLN A 96 -4.52 -17.09 0.23
CA GLN A 96 -5.64 -18.01 0.06
C GLN A 96 -5.96 -18.77 1.35
N ASN A 97 -7.26 -18.85 1.67
CA ASN A 97 -7.79 -19.58 2.83
C ASN A 97 -7.24 -19.13 4.19
N ILE A 98 -6.80 -17.88 4.30
CA ILE A 98 -6.33 -17.32 5.57
C ILE A 98 -7.45 -17.28 6.61
N LYS A 99 -7.06 -17.59 7.85
CA LYS A 99 -7.85 -17.36 9.05
C LYS A 99 -7.13 -16.33 9.92
N ALA A 100 -7.84 -15.28 10.31
CA ALA A 100 -7.32 -14.25 11.20
C ALA A 100 -7.72 -14.53 12.66
N TYR A 101 -6.81 -14.26 13.58
CA TYR A 101 -6.97 -14.43 15.02
C TYR A 101 -6.46 -13.19 15.76
N THR A 102 -7.01 -12.96 16.93
CA THR A 102 -6.58 -11.93 17.89
C THR A 102 -6.50 -12.53 19.28
N ILE A 103 -5.96 -11.77 20.23
CA ILE A 103 -5.94 -12.13 21.65
C ILE A 103 -6.94 -11.21 22.35
N ASP A 104 -7.86 -11.80 23.12
CA ASP A 104 -8.81 -11.02 23.92
C ASP A 104 -8.20 -10.54 25.24
N LYS A 105 -9.01 -9.90 26.09
CA LYS A 105 -8.55 -9.37 27.39
C LYS A 105 -8.17 -10.47 28.40
N SER A 106 -8.52 -11.72 28.13
CA SER A 106 -8.24 -12.87 29.00
C SER A 106 -7.09 -13.71 28.43
N ASP A 107 -6.24 -13.11 27.60
CA ASP A 107 -5.14 -13.76 26.88
C ASP A 107 -5.59 -14.99 26.09
N THR A 108 -6.85 -15.02 25.63
CA THR A 108 -7.42 -16.15 24.88
C THR A 108 -7.36 -15.87 23.40
N LEU A 109 -6.96 -16.90 22.64
CA LEU A 109 -6.93 -16.83 21.18
C LEU A 109 -8.35 -16.87 20.62
N VAL A 110 -8.76 -15.80 19.96
CA VAL A 110 -10.09 -15.67 19.37
C VAL A 110 -9.97 -15.53 17.86
N ARG A 111 -10.72 -16.36 17.13
CA ARG A 111 -10.83 -16.25 15.67
C ARG A 111 -11.66 -15.02 15.31
N LEU A 112 -11.10 -14.13 14.51
CA LEU A 112 -11.81 -12.97 13.98
C LEU A 112 -12.83 -13.42 12.94
N ARG A 113 -14.06 -12.94 13.09
CA ARG A 113 -15.13 -13.06 12.10
C ARG A 113 -15.56 -11.66 11.72
N TYR A 114 -15.52 -11.39 10.43
CA TYR A 114 -15.87 -10.10 9.87
C TYR A 114 -17.26 -10.13 9.26
N GLU A 115 -17.76 -8.94 8.95
CA GLU A 115 -18.96 -8.69 8.18
C GLU A 115 -18.84 -9.19 6.72
N ARG A 116 -19.87 -8.93 5.91
CA ARG A 116 -19.86 -9.22 4.48
C ARG A 116 -19.53 -7.97 3.67
N TYR A 117 -18.89 -8.16 2.53
CA TYR A 117 -18.68 -7.12 1.51
C TYR A 117 -19.06 -7.68 0.14
N LYS A 118 -19.88 -6.95 -0.62
CA LYS A 118 -20.46 -7.41 -1.90
C LYS A 118 -21.10 -8.81 -1.79
N ASP A 119 -21.89 -9.02 -0.73
CA ASP A 119 -22.53 -10.30 -0.42
C ASP A 119 -21.59 -11.49 -0.25
N GLU A 120 -20.31 -11.25 0.05
CA GLU A 120 -19.34 -12.29 0.38
C GLU A 120 -18.75 -12.12 1.79
N PRO A 121 -18.44 -13.20 2.52
CA PRO A 121 -17.79 -13.10 3.82
C PRO A 121 -16.38 -12.56 3.68
N ILE A 122 -16.05 -11.53 4.47
CA ILE A 122 -14.68 -11.02 4.56
C ILE A 122 -13.82 -12.04 5.30
N CYS A 123 -12.70 -12.42 4.70
CA CYS A 123 -11.73 -13.36 5.28
C CYS A 123 -10.59 -12.66 6.02
N LEU A 124 -10.27 -11.42 5.61
CA LEU A 124 -9.24 -10.59 6.22
C LEU A 124 -9.63 -9.12 6.13
N LYS A 125 -9.47 -8.38 7.23
CA LYS A 125 -9.58 -6.92 7.28
C LYS A 125 -8.44 -6.36 8.12
N ILE A 126 -7.67 -5.45 7.55
CA ILE A 126 -6.53 -4.81 8.20
C ILE A 126 -6.63 -3.30 7.98
N ASP A 127 -6.57 -2.56 9.07
CA ASP A 127 -6.49 -1.11 9.08
C ASP A 127 -5.03 -0.66 9.26
N PHE A 128 -4.66 0.38 8.53
CA PHE A 128 -3.39 1.08 8.61
C PHE A 128 -3.64 2.51 9.09
N TYR A 129 -2.84 2.95 10.05
CA TYR A 129 -3.03 4.21 10.78
C TYR A 129 -1.93 5.24 10.45
N PRO A 130 -2.16 6.54 10.71
CA PRO A 130 -1.23 7.62 10.34
C PRO A 130 0.15 7.56 10.97
N ASN A 131 0.25 6.92 12.13
CA ASN A 131 1.50 6.65 12.82
C ASN A 131 2.31 5.50 12.20
N GLY A 132 1.85 4.92 11.07
CA GLY A 132 2.46 3.77 10.43
C GLY A 132 2.13 2.43 11.10
N SER A 133 1.32 2.43 12.16
CA SER A 133 0.87 1.19 12.78
C SER A 133 -0.25 0.53 11.95
N SER A 134 -0.48 -0.74 12.22
CA SER A 134 -1.52 -1.54 11.57
C SER A 134 -2.29 -2.35 12.61
N THR A 135 -3.43 -2.93 12.22
CA THR A 135 -4.10 -3.94 13.04
C THR A 135 -3.12 -5.07 13.39
N GLN A 136 -2.95 -5.33 14.68
CA GLN A 136 -2.17 -6.46 15.18
C GLN A 136 -3.02 -7.72 15.14
N LEU A 137 -2.51 -8.80 14.56
CA LEU A 137 -3.25 -10.05 14.42
C LEU A 137 -2.32 -11.22 14.12
N ILE A 138 -2.86 -12.44 14.26
CA ILE A 138 -2.20 -13.67 13.82
C ILE A 138 -2.96 -14.20 12.60
N LEU A 139 -2.24 -14.52 11.53
CA LEU A 139 -2.77 -15.17 10.33
C LEU A 139 -2.38 -16.63 10.31
N LYS A 140 -3.32 -17.52 9.95
CA LYS A 140 -3.05 -18.94 9.70
C LYS A 140 -3.44 -19.27 8.27
N ASP A 141 -2.52 -19.90 7.55
CA ASP A 141 -2.79 -20.54 6.26
C ASP A 141 -2.33 -22.00 6.27
N GLN A 142 -2.22 -22.62 5.08
CA GLN A 142 -1.73 -24.00 4.93
C GLN A 142 -0.21 -24.13 5.14
N LYS A 143 0.55 -23.04 4.99
CA LYS A 143 2.03 -23.00 5.04
C LYS A 143 2.57 -22.71 6.44
N GLY A 144 1.76 -22.12 7.33
CA GLY A 144 2.18 -21.78 8.69
C GLY A 144 1.26 -20.77 9.37
N SER A 145 1.71 -20.29 10.53
CA SER A 145 1.10 -19.18 11.26
C SER A 145 2.01 -17.96 11.17
N TYR A 146 1.43 -16.76 11.19
CA TYR A 146 2.18 -15.52 11.01
C TYR A 146 1.68 -14.48 12.00
N PHE A 147 2.58 -13.94 12.80
CA PHE A 147 2.27 -12.80 13.67
C PHE A 147 2.53 -11.51 12.90
N LEU A 148 1.51 -10.66 12.80
CA LEU A 148 1.61 -9.33 12.21
C LEU A 148 1.58 -8.30 13.35
N PRO A 149 2.72 -7.67 13.66
CA PRO A 149 2.81 -6.69 14.74
C PRO A 149 2.11 -5.38 14.39
N SER A 150 1.64 -4.68 15.43
CA SER A 150 1.03 -3.35 15.25
C SER A 150 2.04 -2.34 14.70
N TYR A 151 3.26 -2.35 15.24
CA TYR A 151 4.30 -1.36 14.95
C TYR A 151 5.36 -1.87 13.97
N PHE A 152 6.43 -1.10 13.76
CA PHE A 152 7.42 -1.23 12.68
C PHE A 152 8.23 -2.53 12.63
N GLU A 153 7.92 -3.50 13.49
CA GLU A 153 8.49 -4.83 13.44
C GLU A 153 8.06 -5.59 12.19
N GLU A 154 8.93 -6.49 11.73
CA GLU A 154 8.62 -7.35 10.59
C GLU A 154 7.73 -8.52 11.04
N PRO A 155 6.74 -8.93 10.22
CA PRO A 155 5.95 -10.11 10.53
C PRO A 155 6.82 -11.36 10.66
N GLN A 156 6.49 -12.21 11.62
CA GLN A 156 7.25 -13.44 11.90
C GLN A 156 6.40 -14.68 11.62
N LYS A 157 7.05 -15.74 11.13
CA LYS A 157 6.41 -17.03 10.86
C LYS A 157 6.64 -18.00 12.02
N PHE A 158 5.58 -18.73 12.37
CA PHE A 158 5.54 -19.74 13.42
C PHE A 158 4.93 -21.05 12.89
N GLU A 159 5.16 -22.14 13.62
CA GLU A 159 4.62 -23.46 13.28
C GLU A 159 3.12 -23.53 13.60
N SER A 160 2.73 -23.05 14.79
CA SER A 160 1.35 -23.05 15.27
C SER A 160 0.81 -21.66 15.59
N VAL A 161 -0.50 -21.54 15.78
CA VAL A 161 -1.13 -20.25 16.16
C VAL A 161 -0.86 -19.96 17.63
N GLU A 162 -0.68 -21.02 18.41
CA GLU A 162 -0.32 -21.04 19.82
C GLU A 162 1.09 -20.46 20.02
N ASP A 163 2.09 -20.87 19.23
CA ASP A 163 3.45 -20.29 19.31
C ASP A 163 3.43 -18.78 19.00
N ALA A 164 2.66 -18.38 17.99
CA ALA A 164 2.50 -16.97 17.63
C ALA A 164 1.77 -16.17 18.73
N LYS A 165 0.85 -16.80 19.46
CA LYS A 165 0.17 -16.22 20.63
C LYS A 165 1.17 -16.03 21.77
N ASP A 166 1.96 -17.05 22.09
CA ASP A 166 2.94 -16.97 23.17
C ASP A 166 3.98 -15.88 22.88
N TYR A 167 4.45 -15.79 21.63
CA TYR A 167 5.30 -14.69 21.17
C TYR A 167 4.64 -13.31 21.36
N TRP A 168 3.38 -13.15 20.94
CA TRP A 168 2.64 -11.90 21.15
C TRP A 168 2.61 -11.54 22.64
N LEU A 169 2.19 -12.47 23.51
CA LEU A 169 2.04 -12.21 24.93
C LEU A 169 3.36 -11.80 25.59
N GLU A 170 4.46 -12.49 25.27
CA GLU A 170 5.80 -12.14 25.77
C GLU A 170 6.20 -10.71 25.37
N HIS A 171 6.00 -10.34 24.10
CA HIS A 171 6.42 -9.03 23.59
C HIS A 171 5.47 -7.89 23.96
N SER A 172 4.20 -8.18 24.25
CA SER A 172 3.24 -7.19 24.75
C SER A 172 3.48 -6.77 26.20
N LYS A 173 3.96 -7.68 27.06
CA LYS A 173 4.30 -7.37 28.45
C LYS A 173 5.46 -6.40 28.55
N LEU A 174 6.45 -6.53 27.68
CA LEU A 174 7.60 -5.62 27.59
C LEU A 174 7.21 -4.17 27.24
N VAL A 175 6.09 -3.96 26.54
CA VAL A 175 5.58 -2.61 26.23
C VAL A 175 4.79 -2.03 27.41
N SER A 176 4.12 -2.87 28.21
CA SER A 176 3.37 -2.43 29.39
C SER A 176 4.28 -2.01 30.55
N ASP A 177 5.39 -2.72 30.78
CA ASP A 177 6.32 -2.41 31.89
C ASP A 177 7.12 -1.12 31.66
N ASN A 178 7.24 -0.65 30.42
CA ASN A 178 7.90 0.62 30.11
C ASN A 178 6.97 1.85 30.25
N GLY A 179 5.73 1.65 30.71
CA GLY A 179 4.71 2.68 30.87
C GLY A 179 4.56 3.25 32.29
N GLU A 180 5.29 2.75 33.30
CA GLU A 180 5.21 3.25 34.69
C GLU A 180 6.07 4.53 34.91
N PHE A 181 5.81 5.56 34.12
CA PHE A 181 6.28 6.92 34.41
C PHE A 181 5.14 7.91 34.22
N TYR A 182 4.15 7.92 35.11
CA TYR A 182 3.38 9.12 35.50
C TYR A 182 2.72 8.92 36.86
#